data_AF-A0A971H338-F1
#
_entry.id   AF-A0A971H338-F1
#
_cell.length_a   1.000
_cell.length_b   1.000
_cell.length_c   1.000
_cell.angle_alpha   90.00
_cell.angle_beta   90.00
_cell.angle_gamma   90.00
#
_symmetry.space_group_name_H-M   'P 1'
#
loop_
_entity.id
_entity.type
_entity.pdbx_description
1 polymer ?
#
loop_
_entity_poly.entity_id
_entity_poly.type
_entity_poly.pdbx_seq_one_letter_code
_entity_poly.pdbx_strand_id
1 'polypeptide(L)' 'MTDCIFCKIVDREISSDIIYEDDKIIAFKDSNPQAPVHFLVVPKEHIESTNHISEKDIEL' A
#
# COMPACT_ATOMS: atom_id res chain seq x y z
N MET A 1 6.01 11.84 10.35
CA MET A 1 5.49 10.68 11.11
C MET A 1 3.99 10.67 10.92
N THR A 2 3.54 10.14 9.79
CA THR A 2 2.12 10.09 9.46
C THR A 2 1.56 8.85 10.15
N ASP A 3 0.49 8.97 10.93
CA ASP A 3 -0.20 7.85 11.57
C ASP A 3 -1.02 7.08 10.50
N CYS A 4 -0.33 6.58 9.48
CA CYS A 4 -0.91 5.90 8.34
C CYS A 4 -0.79 4.39 8.53
N ILE A 5 -1.92 3.68 8.51
CA ILE A 5 -1.96 2.23 8.66
C ILE A 5 -1.20 1.49 7.54
N PHE A 6 -1.19 2.03 6.32
CA PHE A 6 -0.46 1.43 5.20
C PHE A 6 1.05 1.55 5.38
N CYS A 7 1.56 2.68 5.91
CA CYS A 7 2.98 2.80 6.27
C CYS A 7 3.37 1.76 7.31
N LYS A 8 2.56 1.57 8.35
CA LYS A 8 2.79 0.53 9.38
C LYS A 8 2.79 -0.89 8.81
N ILE A 9 2.02 -1.15 7.75
CA ILE A 9 2.05 -2.43 7.02
C ILE A 9 3.37 -2.57 6.24
N VAL A 10 3.81 -1.53 5.52
CA VAL A 10 5.09 -1.51 4.79
C VAL A 10 6.26 -1.72 5.76
N ASP A 11 6.23 -1.05 6.91
CA ASP A 11 7.24 -1.10 7.97
C ASP A 11 7.17 -2.36 8.85
N ARG A 12 6.20 -3.25 8.59
CA ARG A 12 5.98 -4.52 9.33
C ARG A 12 5.63 -4.35 10.81
N GLU A 13 5.15 -3.17 11.19
CA GLU A 13 4.63 -2.92 12.54
C GLU A 13 3.26 -3.57 12.75
N ILE A 14 2.48 -3.75 11.67
CA ILE A 14 1.17 -4.41 11.68
C ILE A 14 1.17 -5.56 10.68
N SER A 15 0.63 -6.71 11.10
CA SER A 15 0.48 -7.89 10.25
C SER A 15 -0.55 -7.64 9.13
N SER A 16 -0.25 -8.12 7.93
CA SER A 16 -1.19 -8.18 6.80
C SER A 16 -0.91 -9.41 5.93
N ASP A 17 -1.94 -9.90 5.24
CA ASP A 17 -1.83 -11.01 4.30
C ASP A 17 -1.23 -10.52 2.98
N ILE A 18 0.09 -10.40 2.93
CA ILE A 18 0.83 -9.95 1.75
C ILE A 18 0.84 -11.04 0.69
N ILE A 19 0.45 -10.66 -0.52
CA ILE A 19 0.35 -11.54 -1.69
C ILE A 19 1.41 -11.22 -2.76
N TYR A 20 1.97 -10.01 -2.73
CA TYR A 20 3.04 -9.58 -3.61
C TYR A 20 3.79 -8.41 -2.98
N GLU A 21 5.10 -8.32 -3.25
CA GLU A 21 5.92 -7.21 -2.83
C GLU A 21 7.18 -7.11 -3.69
N ASP A 22 7.56 -5.89 -4.03
CA ASP A 22 8.85 -5.57 -4.63
C ASP A 22 9.42 -4.28 -4.02
N ASP A 23 10.40 -3.67 -4.69
CA ASP A 23 11.08 -2.47 -4.19
C ASP A 23 10.18 -1.22 -4.18
N LYS A 24 9.12 -1.17 -4.99
CA LYS A 24 8.28 0.02 -5.18
C LYS A 24 6.89 -0.14 -4.57
N ILE A 25 6.31 -1.34 -4.62
CA ILE A 25 4.93 -1.59 -4.23
C ILE A 25 4.79 -2.77 -3.26
N ILE A 26 3.68 -2.79 -2.55
CA ILE A 26 3.21 -3.92 -1.75
C ILE A 26 1.74 -4.18 -2.06
N ALA A 27 1.37 -5.45 -2.14
CA ALA A 27 -0.01 -5.88 -2.30
C ALA A 27 -0.42 -6.83 -1.19
N PHE A 28 -1.57 -6.59 -0.57
CA PHE A 28 -2.08 -7.37 0.55
C PHE A 28 -3.60 -7.45 0.52
N LYS A 29 -4.17 -8.50 1.11
CA LYS A 29 -5.62 -8.67 1.18
C LYS A 29 -6.26 -7.60 2.05
N ASP A 30 -7.41 -7.11 1.61
CA ASP A 30 -8.22 -6.21 2.44
C ASP A 30 -8.75 -6.95 3.67
N SER A 31 -8.72 -6.30 4.84
CA SER A 31 -9.20 -6.89 6.10
C SER A 31 -10.72 -7.02 6.17
N ASN A 32 -11.45 -6.23 5.38
CA ASN A 32 -12.91 -6.23 5.23
C ASN A 32 -13.30 -6.36 3.75
N PRO A 33 -13.03 -7.51 3.11
CA PRO A 33 -13.20 -7.69 1.68
C PRO A 33 -14.67 -7.54 1.25
N GLN A 34 -14.90 -6.71 0.24
CA GLN A 34 -16.23 -6.47 -0.36
C GLN A 34 -16.53 -7.37 -1.58
N ALA A 35 -15.61 -8.27 -1.93
CA ALA A 35 -15.72 -9.22 -3.04
C ALA A 35 -14.92 -10.50 -2.73
N PRO A 36 -15.19 -11.64 -3.42
CA PRO A 36 -14.48 -12.90 -3.19
C PRO A 36 -12.95 -12.79 -3.36
N VAL A 37 -12.51 -11.88 -4.23
CA VAL A 37 -11.11 -11.48 -4.38
C VAL A 37 -11.07 -9.96 -4.20
N HIS A 38 -10.43 -9.52 -3.11
CA HIS A 38 -10.24 -8.10 -2.81
C HIS A 38 -8.89 -7.93 -2.13
N PHE A 39 -8.00 -7.18 -2.78
CA PHE A 39 -6.70 -6.82 -2.25
C PHE A 39 -6.37 -5.39 -2.66
N LEU A 40 -5.50 -4.75 -1.90
CA LEU A 40 -5.02 -3.41 -2.17
C LEU A 40 -3.59 -3.50 -2.70
N VAL A 41 -3.26 -2.63 -3.65
CA VAL A 41 -1.89 -2.42 -4.13
C VAL A 41 -1.52 -0.99 -3.77
N VAL A 42 -0.46 -0.82 -3.00
CA VAL A 42 -0.07 0.48 -2.43
C VAL A 42 1.42 0.70 -2.69
N PRO A 43 1.85 1.91 -3.09
CA PRO A 43 3.27 2.26 -3.13
C PRO A 43 3.89 2.18 -1.73
N LYS A 44 5.15 1.76 -1.67
CA LYS A 44 5.94 1.83 -0.42
C LYS A 44 6.24 3.28 -0.02
N GLU A 45 6.36 4.17 -1.01
CA GLU A 45 6.42 5.62 -0.77
C GLU A 45 5.04 6.16 -0.38
N HIS A 46 4.98 6.96 0.69
CA HIS A 46 3.72 7.53 1.15
C HIS A 46 3.27 8.70 0.25
N ILE A 47 2.18 8.48 -0.48
CA ILE A 47 1.48 9.51 -1.27
C ILE A 47 0.08 9.69 -0.68
N GLU A 48 -0.24 10.88 -0.16
CA GLU A 48 -1.46 11.14 0.61
C GLU A 48 -2.74 10.87 -0.18
N SER A 49 -2.76 11.25 -1.45
CA SER A 49 -3.87 11.00 -2.37
C SER A 49 -3.40 11.14 -3.81
N THR A 50 -4.24 10.76 -4.75
CA THR A 50 -3.96 10.89 -6.19
C THR A 50 -3.67 12.32 -6.64
N ASN A 51 -4.15 13.33 -5.89
CA ASN A 51 -3.86 14.74 -6.15
C ASN A 51 -2.40 15.13 -5.85
N HIS A 52 -1.64 14.26 -5.16
CA HIS A 52 -0.24 14.49 -4.77
C HIS A 52 0.76 13.71 -5.63
N ILE A 53 0.30 13.07 -6.70
CA ILE A 53 1.16 12.37 -7.67
C ILE A 53 1.91 13.41 -8.51
N SER A 54 3.18 13.13 -8.79
CA SER A 54 4.08 13.97 -9.58
C SER A 54 4.87 13.15 -10.61
N GLU A 55 5.70 13.81 -11.42
CA GLU A 55 6.48 13.12 -12.47
C GLU A 55 7.43 12.04 -11.92
N LYS A 56 7.87 12.15 -10.66
CA LYS A 56 8.75 11.14 -10.01
C LYS A 56 8.05 9.79 -9.83
N ASP A 57 6.72 9.78 -9.81
CA ASP A 57 5.88 8.63 -9.48
C ASP A 57 5.47 7.83 -10.73
N ILE A 58 5.88 8.28 -11.93
CA ILE A 58 5.49 7.67 -13.22
C ILE A 58 5.96 6.22 -13.35
N GLU A 59 7.09 5.87 -12.75
CA GLU A 59 7.68 4.53 -12.85
C GLU A 59 7.27 3.58 -11.70
N LEU A 60 6.31 3.97 -10.86
CA LEU A 60 5.75 3.10 -9.82
C LEU A 60 4.97 1.91 -10.41
#